data_AF-A0A517PKI3-F1
#
_entry.id   AF-A0A517PKI3-F1
#
_cell.length_a   1.000
_cell.length_b   1.000
_cell.length_c   1.000
_cell.angle_alpha   90.00
_cell.angle_beta   90.00
_cell.angle_gamma   90.00
#
_symmetry.space_group_name_H-M   'P 1'
#
loop_
_entity.id
_entity.type
_entity.pdbx_description
1 polymer ?
#
loop_
_entity_poly.entity_id
_entity_poly.type
_entity_poly.pdbx_seq_one_letter_code
_entity_poly.pdbx_strand_id
1 'polypeptide(L)'
;MQKGKDLIDEIEVSVDELLDSPELEGLRSKLAELGKRIGKKYSIDLNCTLEVGEWENDRFLQLIDTGHSVGQNGELYRTWNVASFQRYIVNGEILIVPHDHCPSCWGEWAFEFENHSCPECGIEMGKDCKILLDSDICPHCEKGKISMTDTKCDQCGFSIDPRFVVWG
;
A
#
# COMPACT_ATOMS: atom_id res chain seq x y z
N MET A 1 10.15 -7.83 -7.49
CA MET A 1 9.82 -7.72 -6.05
C MET A 1 9.24 -8.99 -5.40
N GLN A 2 8.86 -10.05 -6.15
CA GLN A 2 8.35 -11.32 -5.57
C GLN A 2 9.22 -11.92 -4.44
N LYS A 3 10.55 -11.74 -4.50
CA LYS A 3 11.49 -12.30 -3.50
C LYS A 3 11.60 -11.52 -2.20
N GLY A 4 10.95 -10.35 -2.09
CA GLY A 4 11.12 -9.44 -0.96
C GLY A 4 9.88 -9.25 -0.08
N LYS A 5 8.70 -9.75 -0.50
CA LYS A 5 7.45 -9.51 0.25
C LYS A 5 7.52 -10.04 1.68
N ASP A 6 7.94 -11.28 1.86
CA ASP A 6 8.03 -11.89 3.20
C ASP A 6 8.94 -11.06 4.13
N LEU A 7 10.03 -10.52 3.60
CA LEU A 7 10.93 -9.66 4.36
C LEU A 7 10.33 -8.27 4.64
N ILE A 8 9.53 -7.72 3.73
CA ILE A 8 8.79 -6.47 3.98
C ILE A 8 7.80 -6.67 5.13
N ASP A 9 7.04 -7.77 5.09
CA ASP A 9 6.07 -8.12 6.14
C ASP A 9 6.79 -8.35 7.50
N GLU A 10 7.97 -8.99 7.52
CA GLU A 10 8.81 -9.13 8.72
C GLU A 10 9.34 -7.78 9.25
N ILE A 11 9.74 -6.87 8.35
CA ILE A 11 10.18 -5.52 8.72
C ILE A 11 9.02 -4.72 9.30
N GLU A 12 7.82 -4.80 8.70
CA GLU A 12 6.62 -4.14 9.21
C GLU A 12 6.33 -4.55 10.66
N VAL A 13 6.31 -5.85 10.94
CA VAL A 13 6.12 -6.37 12.30
C VAL A 13 7.19 -5.84 13.25
N SER A 14 8.47 -5.87 12.82
CA SER A 14 9.59 -5.41 13.65
C SER A 14 9.51 -3.91 13.95
N VAL A 15 9.09 -3.09 12.98
CA VAL A 15 8.92 -1.65 13.15
C VAL A 15 7.75 -1.38 14.11
N ASP A 16 6.65 -2.11 13.97
CA ASP A 16 5.50 -1.97 14.86
C ASP A 16 5.84 -2.35 16.31
N GLU A 17 6.54 -3.47 16.51
CA GLU A 17 7.04 -3.89 17.82
C GLU A 17 7.99 -2.85 18.43
N LEU A 18 8.88 -2.28 17.63
CA LEU A 18 9.78 -1.21 18.06
C LEU A 18 8.99 0.03 18.50
N LEU A 19 8.04 0.49 17.68
CA LEU A 19 7.25 1.68 17.94
C LEU A 19 6.45 1.57 19.24
N ASP A 20 5.98 0.38 19.60
CA ASP A 20 5.23 0.12 20.84
C ASP A 20 6.13 -0.38 21.99
N SER A 21 7.44 -0.49 21.78
CA SER A 21 8.37 -1.05 22.76
C SER A 21 8.54 -0.17 24.01
N PRO A 22 8.83 -0.74 25.19
CA PRO A 22 9.12 0.04 26.40
C PRO A 22 10.30 1.01 26.24
N GLU A 23 11.28 0.68 25.42
CA GLU A 23 12.47 1.50 25.15
C GLU A 23 12.11 2.84 24.50
N LEU A 24 11.02 2.90 23.73
CA LEU A 24 10.52 4.10 23.07
C LEU A 24 9.52 4.92 23.90
N GLU A 25 9.17 4.47 25.10
CA GLU A 25 8.20 5.16 25.98
C GLU A 25 8.62 6.59 26.31
N GLY A 26 9.92 6.81 26.53
CA GLY A 26 10.47 8.13 26.79
C GLY A 26 10.30 9.09 25.60
N LEU A 27 10.37 8.59 24.37
CA LEU A 27 10.14 9.40 23.16
C LEU A 27 8.64 9.68 22.99
N ARG A 28 7.78 8.66 23.15
CA ARG A 28 6.31 8.80 23.10
C ARG A 28 5.80 9.84 24.11
N SER A 29 6.32 9.81 25.33
CA SER A 29 5.98 10.80 26.36
C SER A 29 6.35 12.24 25.95
N LYS A 30 7.54 12.43 25.35
CA LYS A 30 7.99 13.74 24.86
C LYS A 30 7.16 14.24 23.68
N LEU A 31 6.75 13.36 22.77
CA LEU A 31 5.85 13.71 21.67
C LEU A 31 4.50 14.20 22.20
N ALA A 32 3.90 13.46 23.14
CA ALA A 32 2.64 13.86 23.77
C ALA A 32 2.78 15.20 24.51
N GLU A 33 3.88 15.42 25.21
CA GLU A 33 4.17 16.70 25.86
C GLU A 33 4.34 17.85 24.85
N LEU A 34 5.05 17.61 23.75
CA LEU A 34 5.22 18.59 22.68
C LEU A 34 3.86 18.98 22.10
N GLY A 35 2.96 18.02 21.86
CA GLY A 35 1.61 18.30 21.35
C GLY A 35 0.78 19.18 22.27
N LYS A 36 0.87 18.93 23.59
CA LYS A 36 0.22 19.78 24.59
C LYS A 36 0.76 21.23 24.57
N ARG A 37 2.05 21.40 24.27
CA ARG A 37 2.71 22.72 24.26
C ARG A 37 2.44 23.54 23.00
N ILE A 38 2.45 22.91 21.81
CA ILE A 38 2.25 23.63 20.54
C ILE A 38 0.78 24.00 20.29
N GLY A 39 -0.15 23.32 20.96
CA GLY A 39 -1.58 23.63 20.95
C GLY A 39 -2.35 23.03 19.77
N LYS A 40 -3.68 23.17 19.81
CA LYS A 40 -4.63 22.38 18.99
C LYS A 40 -4.64 22.66 17.49
N LYS A 41 -3.86 23.64 17.02
CA LYS A 41 -3.82 24.05 15.61
C LYS A 41 -2.82 23.25 14.78
N TYR A 42 -1.97 22.46 15.41
CA TYR A 42 -0.86 21.76 14.79
C TYR A 42 -0.92 20.26 15.11
N SER A 43 -0.46 19.43 14.19
CA SER A 43 -0.17 18.01 14.44
C SER A 43 1.33 17.82 14.65
N ILE A 44 1.69 16.72 15.29
CA ILE A 44 3.07 16.22 15.37
C ILE A 44 3.00 14.77 14.99
N ASP A 45 3.87 14.39 14.06
CA ASP A 45 3.91 13.05 13.50
C ASP A 45 5.38 12.57 13.58
N LEU A 46 5.57 11.37 14.11
CA LEU A 46 6.83 10.64 14.08
C LEU A 46 6.58 9.34 13.33
N ASN A 47 7.11 9.26 12.11
CA ASN A 47 6.91 8.11 11.23
C ASN A 47 8.23 7.37 10.97
N CYS A 48 8.10 6.06 10.78
CA CYS A 48 9.09 5.16 10.23
C CYS A 48 8.64 4.77 8.82
N THR A 49 9.45 5.11 7.84
CA THR A 49 9.16 4.87 6.42
C THR A 49 10.15 3.86 5.84
N LEU A 50 9.64 2.87 5.11
CA LEU A 50 10.45 1.96 4.29
C LEU A 50 10.17 2.27 2.82
N GLU A 51 11.22 2.60 2.06
CA GLU A 51 11.12 2.89 0.64
C GLU A 51 12.12 2.04 -0.16
N VAL A 52 11.72 1.65 -1.37
CA VAL A 52 12.61 1.06 -2.37
C VAL A 52 12.85 2.08 -3.47
N GLY A 53 14.11 2.49 -3.63
CA GLY A 53 14.54 3.42 -4.67
C GLY A 53 15.10 2.72 -5.91
N GLU A 54 14.71 3.17 -7.10
CA GLU A 54 15.40 2.93 -8.36
C GLU A 54 16.28 4.13 -8.69
N TRP A 55 17.58 3.99 -8.46
CA TRP A 55 18.55 5.09 -8.58
C TRP A 55 18.66 5.69 -9.97
N GLU A 56 18.43 4.90 -11.03
CA GLU A 56 18.62 5.35 -12.41
C GLU A 56 17.56 6.35 -12.87
N ASN A 57 16.34 6.23 -12.32
CA ASN A 57 15.21 7.07 -12.69
C ASN A 57 14.72 7.98 -11.55
N ASP A 58 15.43 7.98 -10.42
CA ASP A 58 15.09 8.74 -9.20
C ASP A 58 13.66 8.48 -8.72
N ARG A 59 13.26 7.20 -8.74
CA ARG A 59 11.90 6.76 -8.36
C ARG A 59 11.95 6.01 -7.06
N PHE A 60 10.96 6.25 -6.20
CA PHE A 60 10.86 5.61 -4.90
C PHE A 60 9.48 5.02 -4.73
N LEU A 61 9.44 3.84 -4.15
CA LEU A 61 8.21 3.14 -3.82
C LEU A 61 8.12 3.01 -2.31
N GLN A 62 7.18 3.73 -1.71
CA GLN A 62 6.91 3.64 -0.28
C GLN A 62 6.16 2.32 -0.01
N LEU A 63 6.72 1.51 0.89
CA LEU A 63 6.19 0.19 1.24
C LEU A 63 5.51 0.21 2.61
N ILE A 64 6.09 0.94 3.56
CA ILE A 64 5.61 1.08 4.93
C ILE A 64 5.69 2.55 5.32
N ASP A 65 4.65 3.08 5.93
CA ASP A 65 4.63 4.36 6.64
C ASP A 65 3.78 4.20 7.91
N THR A 66 4.46 3.92 9.02
CA THR A 66 3.84 3.66 10.34
C THR A 66 4.48 4.55 11.38
N GLY A 67 3.71 4.97 12.38
CA GLY A 67 4.22 5.98 13.31
C GLY A 67 3.31 6.28 14.48
N HIS A 68 3.60 7.43 15.09
CA HIS A 68 2.79 8.03 16.12
C HIS A 68 2.41 9.45 15.71
N SER A 69 1.15 9.79 15.89
CA SER A 69 0.65 11.13 15.71
C SER A 69 0.06 11.65 17.02
N VAL A 70 0.14 12.96 17.22
CA VAL A 70 -0.46 13.63 18.37
C VAL A 70 -1.70 14.39 17.93
N GLY A 71 -2.84 13.98 18.47
CA GLY A 71 -4.15 14.56 18.15
C GLY A 71 -4.37 15.91 18.83
N GLN A 72 -5.48 16.56 18.50
CA GLN A 72 -5.82 17.91 18.99
C GLN A 72 -5.87 18.06 20.52
N ASN A 73 -6.04 16.96 21.26
CA ASN A 73 -6.06 16.96 22.72
C ASN A 73 -4.71 16.58 23.37
N GLY A 74 -3.65 16.42 22.57
CA GLY A 74 -2.36 15.95 23.06
C GLY A 74 -2.33 14.44 23.32
N GLU A 75 -3.34 13.72 22.81
CA GLU A 75 -3.41 12.26 22.84
C GLU A 75 -2.52 11.69 21.75
N LEU A 76 -1.68 10.73 22.12
CA LEU A 76 -0.84 10.00 21.19
C LEU A 76 -1.66 8.83 20.63
N TYR A 77 -1.64 8.66 19.31
CA TYR A 77 -2.23 7.51 18.66
C TYR A 77 -1.27 6.98 17.59
N ARG A 78 -1.38 5.70 17.30
CA ARG A 78 -0.59 5.05 16.26
C ARG A 78 -1.19 5.35 14.89
N THR A 79 -0.32 5.57 13.92
CA THR A 79 -0.66 5.74 12.51
C THR A 79 -0.12 4.54 11.74
N TRP A 80 -0.91 4.04 10.80
CA TRP A 80 -0.52 2.96 9.90
C TRP A 80 -1.00 3.30 8.50
N ASN A 81 -0.04 3.35 7.58
CA ASN A 81 -0.25 3.47 6.16
C ASN A 81 0.71 2.49 5.47
N VAL A 82 0.27 1.25 5.36
CA VAL A 82 1.03 0.18 4.72
C VAL A 82 0.42 -0.06 3.35
N ALA A 83 1.27 -0.12 2.33
CA ALA A 83 0.80 -0.35 0.98
C ALA A 83 0.16 -1.75 0.86
N SER A 84 -1.07 -1.82 0.35
CA SER A 84 -1.63 -3.11 -0.07
C SER A 84 -1.02 -3.49 -1.42
N PHE A 85 -0.35 -4.65 -1.45
CA PHE A 85 0.35 -5.11 -2.65
C PHE A 85 -0.56 -5.90 -3.57
N GLN A 86 -0.46 -5.60 -4.86
CA GLN A 86 -1.16 -6.32 -5.91
C GLN A 86 -0.15 -7.04 -6.82
N ARG A 87 -0.52 -8.24 -7.27
CA ARG A 87 0.23 -9.01 -8.25
C ARG A 87 -0.25 -8.66 -9.66
N TYR A 88 0.69 -8.40 -10.56
CA TYR A 88 0.44 -8.09 -11.97
C TYR A 88 1.26 -9.02 -12.87
N ILE A 89 0.73 -9.31 -14.06
CA ILE A 89 1.48 -9.86 -15.19
C ILE A 89 1.75 -8.71 -16.16
N VAL A 90 3.02 -8.37 -16.35
CA VAL A 90 3.47 -7.35 -17.30
C VAL A 90 4.47 -7.98 -18.25
N ASN A 91 4.17 -7.98 -19.55
CA ASN A 91 5.03 -8.59 -20.58
C ASN A 91 5.44 -10.05 -20.28
N GLY A 92 4.58 -10.83 -19.60
CA GLY A 92 4.83 -12.22 -19.24
C GLY A 92 5.59 -12.44 -17.92
N GLU A 93 5.97 -11.37 -17.22
CA GLU A 93 6.62 -11.43 -15.91
C GLU A 93 5.64 -11.10 -14.79
N ILE A 94 5.77 -11.78 -13.64
CA ILE A 94 5.00 -11.47 -12.44
C ILE A 94 5.71 -10.35 -11.67
N LEU A 95 5.03 -9.23 -11.53
CA LEU A 95 5.47 -8.08 -10.74
C LEU A 95 4.53 -7.89 -9.55
N ILE A 96 5.08 -7.43 -8.42
CA ILE A 96 4.34 -7.12 -7.21
C ILE A 96 4.71 -5.70 -6.84
N VAL A 97 3.70 -4.82 -6.77
CA VAL A 97 3.81 -3.40 -6.39
C VAL A 97 2.56 -3.03 -5.58
N PRO A 98 2.57 -1.93 -4.81
CA PRO A 98 1.38 -1.32 -4.26
C PRO A 98 0.24 -1.21 -5.30
N HIS A 99 -0.98 -1.46 -4.88
CA HIS A 99 -2.17 -1.53 -5.74
C HIS A 99 -2.45 -0.21 -6.48
N ASP A 100 -1.97 0.90 -5.94
CA ASP A 100 -2.09 2.25 -6.46
C ASP A 100 -0.86 2.70 -7.27
N HIS A 101 0.03 1.78 -7.63
CA HIS A 101 1.25 2.07 -8.39
C HIS A 101 1.36 1.24 -9.67
N CYS A 102 1.92 1.85 -10.71
CA CYS A 102 2.17 1.19 -11.98
C CYS A 102 3.27 0.11 -11.83
N PRO A 103 3.00 -1.15 -12.21
CA PRO A 103 4.00 -2.21 -12.09
C PRO A 103 5.21 -2.02 -13.01
N SER A 104 5.10 -1.21 -14.06
CA SER A 104 6.21 -0.95 -14.99
C SER A 104 7.07 0.26 -14.65
N CYS A 105 6.51 1.34 -14.08
CA CYS A 105 7.27 2.56 -13.82
C CYS A 105 7.21 3.04 -12.36
N TRP A 106 6.41 2.40 -11.52
CA TRP A 106 6.15 2.81 -10.12
C TRP A 106 5.54 4.21 -9.98
N GLY A 107 4.98 4.77 -11.05
CA GLY A 107 4.17 5.99 -10.97
C GLY A 107 2.81 5.71 -10.34
N GLU A 108 2.20 6.72 -9.73
CA GLU A 108 0.87 6.62 -9.14
C GLU A 108 -0.19 6.24 -10.21
N TRP A 109 -1.05 5.29 -9.86
CA TRP A 109 -2.10 4.77 -10.72
C TRP A 109 -3.32 4.24 -9.92
N ALA A 110 -3.79 4.99 -8.93
CA ALA A 110 -4.84 4.61 -7.97
C ALA A 110 -6.26 4.31 -8.53
N PHE A 111 -6.48 4.42 -9.86
CA PHE A 111 -7.77 4.18 -10.52
C PHE A 111 -7.57 3.48 -11.87
N GLU A 112 -6.73 2.46 -11.90
CA GLU A 112 -6.34 1.73 -13.11
C GLU A 112 -7.51 1.05 -13.83
N PHE A 113 -8.60 0.76 -13.10
CA PHE A 113 -9.86 0.24 -13.65
C PHE A 113 -10.75 1.29 -14.31
N GLU A 114 -10.55 2.58 -14.02
CA GLU A 114 -11.28 3.69 -14.66
C GLU A 114 -10.41 4.36 -15.72
N ASN A 115 -9.12 4.48 -15.43
CA ASN A 115 -8.10 5.08 -16.29
C ASN A 115 -7.14 3.97 -16.72
N HIS A 116 -7.50 3.25 -17.77
CA HIS A 116 -6.79 2.05 -18.19
C HIS A 116 -5.36 2.27 -18.69
N SER A 117 -4.86 3.51 -18.77
CA SER A 117 -3.47 3.80 -19.14
C SER A 117 -2.74 4.48 -18.00
N CYS A 118 -1.53 4.01 -17.68
CA CYS A 118 -0.68 4.67 -16.71
C CYS A 118 -0.35 6.10 -17.19
N PRO A 119 -0.54 7.14 -16.37
CA PRO A 119 -0.31 8.53 -16.78
C PRO A 119 1.17 8.84 -17.06
N GLU A 120 2.10 8.08 -16.49
CA GLU A 120 3.53 8.33 -16.62
C GLU A 120 4.19 7.57 -17.77
N CYS A 121 3.95 6.26 -17.89
CA CYS A 121 4.62 5.42 -18.88
C CYS A 121 3.70 4.91 -20.00
N GLY A 122 2.39 5.10 -19.89
CA GLY A 122 1.43 4.80 -20.95
C GLY A 122 1.08 3.32 -21.14
N ILE A 123 1.58 2.40 -20.30
CA ILE A 123 1.15 1.00 -20.38
C ILE A 123 -0.37 0.87 -20.14
N GLU A 124 -1.01 -0.07 -20.82
CA GLU A 124 -2.46 -0.24 -20.78
C GLU A 124 -2.90 -1.50 -19.98
N MET A 125 -3.84 -1.32 -19.06
CA MET A 125 -4.53 -2.40 -18.33
C MET A 125 -5.35 -3.25 -19.29
N GLY A 126 -5.24 -4.57 -19.16
CA GLY A 126 -5.84 -5.57 -20.05
C GLY A 126 -5.05 -5.89 -21.31
N LYS A 127 -4.03 -5.09 -21.64
CA LYS A 127 -3.23 -5.25 -22.86
C LYS A 127 -1.76 -5.50 -22.52
N ASP A 128 -1.09 -4.52 -21.94
CA ASP A 128 0.33 -4.59 -21.57
C ASP A 128 0.52 -5.12 -20.15
N CYS A 129 -0.49 -4.89 -19.30
CA CYS A 129 -0.52 -5.29 -17.90
C CYS A 129 -1.88 -5.92 -17.56
N LYS A 130 -1.88 -6.97 -16.73
CA LYS A 130 -3.10 -7.58 -16.16
C LYS A 130 -2.89 -7.90 -14.70
N ILE A 131 -3.94 -7.86 -13.91
CA ILE A 131 -3.91 -8.30 -12.51
C ILE A 131 -3.91 -9.82 -12.45
N LEU A 132 -3.00 -10.40 -11.67
CA LEU A 132 -2.99 -11.83 -11.36
C LEU A 132 -3.86 -12.08 -10.13
N LEU A 133 -4.96 -12.82 -10.32
CA LEU A 133 -5.82 -13.30 -9.25
C LEU A 133 -5.53 -14.78 -8.99
N ASP A 134 -4.82 -15.05 -7.89
CA ASP A 134 -4.48 -16.39 -7.40
C ASP A 134 -5.41 -16.88 -6.28
N SER A 135 -6.40 -16.06 -5.92
CA SER A 135 -7.45 -16.38 -4.96
C SER A 135 -8.81 -15.92 -5.46
N ASP A 136 -9.87 -16.40 -4.81
CA ASP A 136 -11.23 -15.94 -5.06
C ASP A 136 -11.56 -14.65 -4.31
N ILE A 137 -10.58 -13.94 -3.74
CA ILE A 137 -10.78 -12.71 -2.96
C ILE A 137 -10.96 -11.52 -3.90
N CYS A 138 -11.94 -10.65 -3.62
CA CYS A 138 -12.17 -9.43 -4.38
C CYS A 138 -11.02 -8.43 -4.22
N PRO A 139 -10.35 -7.99 -5.32
CA PRO A 139 -9.21 -7.07 -5.26
C PRO A 139 -9.61 -5.64 -4.88
N HIS A 140 -10.90 -5.32 -4.91
CA HIS A 140 -11.39 -3.99 -4.53
C HIS A 140 -11.69 -3.88 -3.03
N CYS A 141 -12.24 -4.91 -2.40
CA CYS A 141 -12.70 -4.81 -1.01
C CYS A 141 -12.09 -5.82 -0.04
N GLU A 142 -11.36 -6.81 -0.56
CA GLU A 142 -10.67 -7.88 0.18
C GLU A 142 -11.57 -8.73 1.11
N LYS A 143 -12.88 -8.49 1.12
CA LYS A 143 -13.86 -9.14 1.99
C LYS A 143 -14.79 -10.09 1.24
N GLY A 144 -15.09 -9.77 -0.01
CA GLY A 144 -15.98 -10.55 -0.85
C GLY A 144 -15.24 -11.46 -1.80
N LYS A 145 -16.00 -12.23 -2.56
CA LYS A 145 -15.48 -13.22 -3.49
C LYS A 145 -15.76 -12.87 -4.94
N ILE A 146 -14.79 -13.14 -5.81
CA ILE A 146 -14.92 -13.11 -7.26
C ILE A 146 -14.28 -14.36 -7.85
N SER A 147 -14.75 -14.80 -9.00
CA SER A 147 -14.20 -15.96 -9.71
C SER A 147 -14.29 -15.78 -11.21
N MET A 148 -13.63 -16.66 -11.96
CA MET A 148 -13.72 -16.68 -13.42
C MET A 148 -15.17 -16.85 -13.91
N THR A 149 -16.01 -17.56 -13.16
CA THR A 149 -17.42 -17.81 -13.50
C THR A 149 -18.39 -16.78 -12.91
N ASP A 150 -17.96 -16.03 -11.90
CA ASP A 150 -18.76 -15.01 -11.23
C ASP A 150 -17.86 -13.80 -10.93
N THR A 151 -17.84 -12.86 -11.88
CA THR A 151 -16.91 -11.73 -11.87
C THR A 151 -17.37 -10.58 -10.98
N LYS A 152 -18.52 -10.72 -10.32
CA LYS A 152 -19.09 -9.70 -9.45
C LYS A 152 -18.90 -10.08 -7.98
N CYS A 153 -18.33 -9.17 -7.22
CA CYS A 153 -18.14 -9.31 -5.79
C CYS A 153 -19.50 -9.40 -5.07
N ASP A 154 -19.65 -10.46 -4.27
CA ASP A 154 -20.84 -10.72 -3.45
C ASP A 154 -21.01 -9.74 -2.27
N GLN A 155 -19.95 -9.03 -1.87
CA GLN A 155 -19.98 -8.07 -0.75
C GLN A 155 -20.11 -6.61 -1.20
N CYS A 156 -19.28 -6.15 -2.13
CA CYS A 156 -19.25 -4.73 -2.54
C CYS A 156 -19.91 -4.46 -3.90
N GLY A 157 -20.30 -5.50 -4.65
CA GLY A 157 -20.92 -5.35 -5.96
C GLY A 157 -19.96 -4.92 -7.08
N PHE A 158 -18.67 -4.73 -6.79
CA PHE A 158 -17.62 -4.50 -7.78
C PHE A 158 -17.62 -5.62 -8.82
N SER A 159 -17.61 -5.26 -10.10
CA SER A 159 -17.57 -6.23 -11.21
C SER A 159 -16.25 -6.08 -11.93
N ILE A 160 -15.45 -7.14 -11.96
CA ILE A 160 -14.18 -7.12 -12.65
C ILE A 160 -14.36 -7.42 -14.14
N ASP A 161 -13.69 -6.67 -15.00
CA ASP A 161 -13.62 -6.99 -16.43
C ASP A 161 -12.64 -8.16 -16.62
N PRO A 162 -13.07 -9.32 -17.19
CA PRO A 162 -12.19 -10.46 -17.43
C PRO A 162 -10.97 -10.14 -18.30
N ARG A 163 -11.00 -9.06 -19.08
CA ARG A 163 -9.87 -8.62 -19.90
C ARG A 163 -8.71 -8.11 -19.05
N PHE A 164 -9.00 -7.55 -17.87
CA PHE A 164 -8.02 -6.91 -16.98
C PHE A 164 -7.33 -7.89 -16.05
N VAL A 165 -7.78 -9.15 -16.01
CA VAL A 165 -7.26 -10.16 -15.09
C VAL A 165 -6.76 -11.40 -15.79
N VAL A 166 -5.87 -12.10 -15.08
CA VAL A 166 -5.48 -13.47 -15.35
C VAL A 166 -5.72 -14.25 -14.07
N TRP A 167 -6.39 -15.39 -14.19
CA TRP A 167 -6.63 -16.31 -13.08
C TRP A 167 -5.46 -17.28 -12.98
N GLY A 168 -4.86 -17.37 -11.79
CA GLY A 168 -3.71 -18.22 -11.46
C GLY A 168 -4.09 -19.53 -10.78
#